data_AF-A0A7Y1QMH0-F1
#
_entry.id   AF-A0A7Y1QMH0-F1
#
_cell.length_a   1.000
_cell.length_b   1.000
_cell.length_c   1.000
_cell.angle_alpha   90.00
_cell.angle_beta   90.00
_cell.angle_gamma   90.00
#
_symmetry.space_group_name_H-M   'P 1'
#
loop_
_entity.id
_entity.type
_entity.pdbx_description
1 polymer ?
#
loop_
_entity_poly.entity_id
_entity_poly.type
_entity_poly.pdbx_seq_one_letter_code
_entity_poly.pdbx_strand_id
1 'polypeptide(L)'
;MTLYESILLEVHNGALSEPFEVQELTSERRRVMCSVEQKLVEKYRIGFEFFMESTIGTTIANYAQDEQTGVGGYNVEQGAEAKYLRVKPGVYKIKELNGAL
;
A
#
# COMPACT_ATOMS: atom_id res chain seq x y z
N MET A 1 4.22 -3.64 -11.66
CA MET A 1 4.45 -2.52 -10.72
C MET A 1 4.46 -3.04 -9.29
N THR A 2 5.20 -2.39 -8.39
CA THR A 2 5.13 -2.67 -6.95
C THR A 2 3.80 -2.17 -6.38
N LEU A 3 3.44 -2.65 -5.18
CA LEU A 3 2.28 -2.12 -4.45
C LEU A 3 2.41 -0.60 -4.24
N TYR A 4 3.61 -0.11 -3.92
CA TYR A 4 3.88 1.32 -3.75
C TYR A 4 3.61 2.12 -5.02
N GLU A 5 4.18 1.71 -6.15
CA GLU A 5 3.96 2.39 -7.44
C GLU A 5 2.47 2.40 -7.82
N SER A 6 1.74 1.33 -7.49
CA SER A 6 0.31 1.22 -7.79
C SER A 6 -0.53 2.17 -6.92
N ILE A 7 -0.23 2.27 -5.62
CA ILE A 7 -0.90 3.21 -4.71
C ILE A 7 -0.53 4.66 -5.08
N LEU A 8 0.74 4.94 -5.33
CA LEU A 8 1.24 6.26 -5.76
C LEU A 8 0.49 6.75 -7.00
N LEU A 9 0.33 5.88 -8.00
CA LEU A 9 -0.43 6.20 -9.21
C LEU A 9 -1.91 6.51 -8.91
N GLU A 10 -2.56 5.72 -8.05
CA GLU A 10 -3.97 5.97 -7.71
C GLU A 10 -4.17 7.26 -6.93
N VAL A 11 -3.27 7.57 -6.00
CA VAL A 11 -3.27 8.83 -5.25
C VAL A 11 -3.10 10.03 -6.19
N HIS A 12 -2.08 10.00 -7.06
CA HIS A 12 -1.86 11.10 -8.02
C HIS A 12 -3.03 11.33 -8.98
N ASN A 13 -3.74 10.26 -9.37
CA ASN A 13 -4.90 10.36 -10.26
C ASN A 13 -6.21 10.67 -9.51
N GLY A 14 -6.19 10.84 -8.19
CA GLY A 14 -7.37 11.07 -7.36
C GLY A 14 -8.32 9.87 -7.24
N ALA A 15 -7.85 8.67 -7.58
CA ALA A 15 -8.61 7.42 -7.46
C ALA A 15 -8.55 6.82 -6.03
N LEU A 16 -7.53 7.22 -5.25
CA LEU A 16 -7.38 6.90 -3.84
C LEU A 16 -7.18 8.20 -3.05
N SER A 17 -7.80 8.28 -1.87
CA SER A 17 -7.70 9.42 -0.97
C SER A 17 -6.26 9.62 -0.46
N GLU A 18 -5.91 10.82 0.01
CA GLU A 18 -4.67 11.05 0.76
C GLU A 18 -4.95 11.91 2.01
N PRO A 19 -4.75 11.38 3.23
CA PRO A 19 -4.39 10.00 3.55
C PRO A 19 -5.45 8.98 3.12
N PHE A 20 -5.03 7.72 2.94
CA PHE A 20 -5.92 6.59 2.65
C PHE A 20 -5.98 5.60 3.82
N GLU A 21 -7.11 4.91 3.94
CA GLU A 21 -7.23 3.75 4.82
C GLU A 21 -6.87 2.46 4.05
N VAL A 22 -6.17 1.53 4.72
CA VAL A 22 -5.85 0.22 4.11
C VAL A 22 -7.12 -0.52 3.69
N GLN A 23 -8.23 -0.33 4.41
CA GLN A 23 -9.52 -0.92 4.08
C GLN A 23 -10.08 -0.43 2.74
N GLU A 24 -9.70 0.76 2.26
CA GLU A 24 -10.09 1.23 0.94
C GLU A 24 -9.46 0.38 -0.18
N LEU A 25 -8.25 -0.13 0.05
CA LEU A 25 -7.50 -1.00 -0.87
C LEU A 25 -8.01 -2.43 -0.86
N THR A 26 -8.58 -2.87 0.27
CA THR A 26 -9.16 -4.21 0.45
C THR A 26 -10.70 -4.18 0.41
N SER A 27 -11.27 -3.16 -0.22
CA SER A 27 -12.73 -3.02 -0.34
C SER A 27 -13.32 -4.00 -1.35
N GLU A 28 -14.57 -4.39 -1.14
CA GLU A 28 -15.32 -5.29 -2.02
C GLU A 28 -15.32 -4.84 -3.50
N ARG A 29 -15.35 -3.52 -3.74
CA ARG A 29 -15.27 -2.93 -5.09
C ARG A 29 -13.96 -3.23 -5.83
N ARG A 30 -12.89 -3.57 -5.11
CA ARG A 30 -11.55 -3.89 -5.65
C ARG A 30 -11.32 -5.39 -5.71
N ARG A 31 -12.16 -6.21 -5.09
CA ARG A 31 -12.00 -7.65 -5.02
C ARG A 31 -12.18 -8.28 -6.39
N VAL A 32 -11.27 -9.18 -6.76
CA VAL A 32 -11.30 -9.97 -7.98
C VAL A 32 -10.90 -11.42 -7.69
N MET A 33 -11.40 -12.34 -8.51
CA MET A 33 -10.96 -13.74 -8.50
C MET A 33 -9.98 -13.95 -9.65
N CYS A 34 -8.74 -14.34 -9.33
CA CYS A 34 -7.71 -14.63 -10.31
C CYS A 34 -7.49 -16.14 -10.42
N SER A 35 -7.33 -16.66 -11.64
CA SER A 35 -6.88 -18.05 -11.85
C SER A 35 -5.36 -18.10 -11.74
N VAL A 36 -4.84 -18.81 -10.74
CA VAL A 36 -3.41 -19.05 -10.49
C VAL A 36 -3.21 -20.54 -10.35
N GLU A 37 -2.39 -21.15 -11.20
CA GLU A 37 -2.10 -22.59 -11.16
C GLU A 37 -3.38 -23.46 -11.11
N GLN A 38 -4.38 -23.10 -11.93
CA GLN A 38 -5.69 -23.77 -11.99
C GLN A 38 -6.55 -23.66 -10.71
N LYS A 39 -6.18 -22.78 -9.77
CA LYS A 39 -6.97 -22.44 -8.58
C LYS A 39 -7.48 -21.00 -8.65
N LEU A 40 -8.71 -20.78 -8.18
CA LEU A 40 -9.24 -19.43 -8.00
C LEU A 40 -8.72 -18.86 -6.68
N VAL A 41 -8.05 -17.72 -6.76
CA VAL A 41 -7.46 -16.99 -5.63
C VAL A 41 -8.06 -15.60 -5.56
N GLU A 42 -8.50 -15.20 -4.37
CA GLU A 42 -8.97 -13.84 -4.12
C GLU A 42 -7.80 -12.86 -4.11
N LYS A 43 -7.94 -11.76 -4.85
CA LYS A 43 -6.99 -10.64 -4.89
C LYS A 43 -7.74 -9.32 -4.96
N TYR A 44 -7.02 -8.23 -4.77
CA TYR A 44 -7.53 -6.87 -4.81
C TYR A 44 -6.79 -6.08 -5.89
N ARG A 45 -7.57 -5.41 -6.74
CA ARG A 45 -7.03 -4.56 -7.80
C ARG A 45 -6.60 -3.22 -7.24
N ILE A 46 -5.32 -2.90 -7.43
CA ILE A 46 -4.71 -1.62 -7.07
C ILE A 46 -3.87 -1.18 -8.26
N GLY A 47 -4.19 -0.01 -8.82
CA GLY A 47 -3.69 0.46 -10.10
C GLY A 47 -4.01 -0.53 -11.22
N PHE A 48 -2.97 -1.09 -11.82
CA PHE A 48 -3.06 -2.09 -12.87
C PHE A 48 -2.71 -3.51 -12.38
N GLU A 49 -2.44 -3.68 -11.09
CA GLU A 49 -1.93 -4.93 -10.50
C GLU A 49 -2.93 -5.56 -9.51
N PHE A 50 -2.65 -6.82 -9.14
CA PHE A 50 -3.52 -7.61 -8.26
C PHE A 50 -2.73 -8.16 -7.07
N PHE A 51 -3.15 -7.80 -5.86
CA PHE A 51 -2.44 -8.13 -4.62
C PHE A 51 -3.32 -8.96 -3.69
N MET A 52 -2.70 -9.88 -2.92
CA MET A 52 -3.40 -10.59 -1.85
C MET A 52 -3.63 -9.64 -0.68
N GLU A 53 -4.78 -9.77 -0.01
CA GLU A 53 -5.15 -8.97 1.16
C GLU A 53 -4.03 -8.97 2.23
N SER A 54 -3.56 -10.17 2.58
CA SER A 54 -2.50 -10.40 3.57
C SER A 54 -1.19 -9.69 3.23
N THR A 55 -0.91 -9.49 1.92
CA THR A 55 0.30 -8.83 1.45
C THR A 55 0.17 -7.32 1.49
N ILE A 56 -1.03 -6.76 1.23
CA ILE A 56 -1.26 -5.31 1.17
C ILE A 56 -0.94 -4.66 2.51
N GLY A 57 -1.66 -5.06 3.57
CA GLY A 57 -1.49 -4.47 4.90
C GLY A 57 -0.08 -4.64 5.44
N THR A 58 0.46 -5.85 5.33
CA THR A 58 1.82 -6.19 5.81
C THR A 58 2.89 -5.39 5.09
N THR A 59 2.79 -5.25 3.76
CA THR A 59 3.78 -4.50 2.97
C THR A 59 3.75 -3.02 3.29
N ILE A 60 2.55 -2.43 3.40
CA ILE A 60 2.40 -1.01 3.78
C ILE A 60 3.00 -0.78 5.17
N ALA A 61 2.63 -1.61 6.15
CA ALA A 61 3.11 -1.48 7.52
C ALA A 61 4.64 -1.63 7.62
N ASN A 62 5.24 -2.59 6.90
CA ASN A 62 6.68 -2.83 6.94
C ASN A 62 7.51 -1.69 6.34
N TYR A 63 6.97 -0.98 5.34
CA TYR A 63 7.62 0.17 4.70
C TYR A 63 7.11 1.53 5.22
N ALA A 64 6.32 1.55 6.29
CA ALA A 64 5.82 2.78 6.87
C ALA A 64 6.79 3.35 7.91
N GLN A 65 6.74 4.66 8.10
CA GLN A 65 7.30 5.36 9.24
C GLN A 65 6.17 6.06 9.99
N ASP A 66 6.12 5.93 11.31
CA ASP A 66 5.15 6.63 12.13
C ASP A 66 5.38 8.14 12.07
N GLU A 67 4.33 8.91 11.75
CA GLU A 67 4.42 10.36 11.51
C GLU A 67 4.78 11.13 12.79
N GLN A 68 4.39 10.63 13.97
CA GLN A 68 4.58 11.33 15.24
C GLN A 68 5.88 10.93 15.93
N THR A 69 6.18 9.64 15.95
CA THR A 69 7.30 9.06 16.70
C THR A 69 8.54 8.82 15.84
N GLY A 70 8.38 8.80 14.52
CA GLY A 70 9.45 8.47 13.58
C GLY A 70 9.81 6.98 13.55
N VAL A 71 9.12 6.13 14.32
CA VAL A 71 9.39 4.67 14.39
C VAL A 71 9.05 4.01 13.06
N GLY A 72 10.02 3.28 12.51
CA GLY A 72 9.88 2.53 11.27
C GLY A 72 9.05 1.25 11.44
N GLY A 73 8.48 0.76 10.34
CA GLY A 73 8.09 -0.62 10.21
C GLY A 73 9.29 -1.54 10.06
N TYR A 74 9.05 -2.85 10.06
CA TYR A 74 10.12 -3.86 10.05
C TYR A 74 11.19 -3.61 8.97
N ASN A 75 10.80 -3.34 7.72
CA ASN A 75 11.80 -3.13 6.66
C ASN A 75 12.55 -1.79 6.84
N VAL A 76 11.88 -0.76 7.35
CA VAL A 76 12.50 0.55 7.62
C VAL A 76 13.53 0.44 8.75
N GLU A 77 13.21 -0.30 9.81
CA GLU A 77 14.15 -0.58 10.90
C GLU A 77 15.37 -1.40 10.44
N GLN A 78 15.22 -2.20 9.37
CA GLN A 78 16.31 -2.91 8.70
C GLN A 78 17.06 -2.07 7.66
N GLY A 79 16.81 -0.75 7.61
CA GLY A 79 17.52 0.20 6.75
C GLY A 79 16.89 0.44 5.37
N ALA A 80 15.70 -0.09 5.09
CA ALA A 80 14.98 0.27 3.88
C ALA A 80 14.43 1.70 3.98
N GLU A 81 14.28 2.35 2.83
CA GLU A 81 13.63 3.65 2.77
C GLU A 81 12.13 3.53 3.08
N ALA A 82 11.63 4.44 3.92
CA ALA A 82 10.20 4.54 4.22
C ALA A 82 9.43 5.04 3.00
N LYS A 83 8.38 4.32 2.63
CA LYS A 83 7.51 4.63 1.48
C LYS A 83 6.19 5.26 1.89
N TYR A 84 5.80 5.07 3.15
CA TYR A 84 4.54 5.56 3.69
C TYR A 84 4.76 6.28 5.01
N LEU A 85 3.91 7.26 5.31
CA LEU A 85 3.77 7.81 6.65
C LEU A 85 2.53 7.22 7.30
N ARG A 86 2.68 6.59 8.46
CA ARG A 86 1.58 6.09 9.27
C ARG A 86 1.07 7.23 10.14
N VAL A 87 -0.15 7.68 9.84
CA VAL A 87 -0.81 8.83 10.50
C VAL A 87 -1.50 8.37 11.78
N LYS A 88 -2.16 7.22 11.70
CA LYS A 88 -2.82 6.50 12.79
C LYS A 88 -2.96 5.02 12.39
N PRO A 89 -3.35 4.11 13.30
CA PRO A 89 -3.52 2.70 12.95
C PRO A 89 -4.42 2.51 11.72
N GLY A 90 -3.89 1.81 10.70
CA GLY A 90 -4.61 1.51 9.45
C GLY A 90 -4.70 2.65 8.43
N VAL A 91 -4.15 3.84 8.72
CA VAL A 91 -4.25 5.02 7.84
C VAL A 91 -2.87 5.57 7.50
N TYR A 92 -2.62 5.74 6.20
CA TYR A 92 -1.31 6.04 5.66
C TYR A 92 -1.36 7.17 4.63
N LYS A 93 -0.25 7.88 4.49
CA LYS A 93 0.05 8.79 3.37
C LYS A 93 1.21 8.22 2.58
N ILE A 94 1.32 8.59 1.31
CA ILE A 94 2.56 8.38 0.58
C ILE A 94 3.63 9.26 1.21
N LYS A 95 4.81 8.68 1.48
CA LYS A 95 5.98 9.49 1.77
C LYS A 95 6.56 9.90 0.44
N GLU A 96 6.42 11.19 0.09
CA GLU A 96 7.07 11.73 -1.09
C GLU A 96 8.56 11.49 -0.96
N LEU A 97 9.11 10.71 -1.90
CA LEU A 97 10.54 10.52 -2.02
C LEU A 97 11.09 11.83 -2.59
N ASN A 98 12.04 12.45 -1.90
CA ASN A 98 12.73 13.63 -2.41
C ASN A 98 13.53 13.25 -3.67
N GLY A 99 12.87 13.26 -4.82
CA GLY A 99 13.44 12.95 -6.13
C GLY A 99 12.37 13.20 -7.18
N ALA A 100 12.59 14.20 -8.03
CA ALA A 100 11.69 14.61 -9.10
C ALA A 100 11.20 13.42 -9.93
N LEU A 101 9.90 13.38 -10.20
CA LEU A 101 9.30 12.58 -11.27
C LEU A 101 9.91 12.93 -12.62
#